data_AF-A0A167CFI3-F1
#
_entry.id   AF-A0A167CFI3-F1
#
_cell.length_a   1.000
_cell.length_b   1.000
_cell.length_c   1.000
_cell.angle_alpha   90.00
_cell.angle_beta   90.00
_cell.angle_gamma   90.00
#
_symmetry.space_group_name_H-M   'P 1'
#
loop_
_entity.id
_entity.type
_entity.pdbx_description
1 polymer ?
#
loop_
_entity_poly.entity_id
_entity_poly.type
_entity_poly.pdbx_seq_one_letter_code
_entity_poly.pdbx_strand_id
1 'polypeptide(L)'
;MIPMIAKSEEEQPENVGSCTLSDIELLQAISRRVHFGKFVAETKFLAEREKFTELIKARDSQGIDEAITNSAVEQQILDRLLLKAETYGTDPTLRYSQKAQGNIEPEAVVKIYKECIIPLTKKVEVDYLLRRLEEN
;
A
#
# COMPACT_ATOMS: atom_id res chain seq x y z
N MET A 1 1.63 -3.62 11.70
CA MET A 1 2.67 -3.73 10.64
C MET A 1 3.99 -4.23 11.21
N ILE A 2 4.63 -3.52 12.16
CA ILE A 2 5.93 -3.92 12.74
C ILE A 2 5.94 -5.35 13.33
N PRO A 3 4.94 -5.79 14.13
CA PRO A 3 4.94 -7.15 14.68
C PRO A 3 4.83 -8.28 13.63
N MET A 4 4.41 -7.96 12.40
CA MET A 4 4.24 -8.96 11.33
C MET A 4 5.53 -9.19 10.53
N ILE A 5 6.54 -8.32 10.68
CA ILE A 5 7.79 -8.36 9.91
C ILE A 5 9.04 -8.34 10.78
N ALA A 6 8.91 -8.03 12.08
CA ALA A 6 10.00 -8.07 13.03
C ALA A 6 10.45 -9.53 13.27
N LYS A 7 11.76 -9.71 13.47
CA LYS A 7 12.35 -11.03 13.71
C LYS A 7 11.95 -11.64 15.06
N SER A 8 11.80 -10.79 16.08
CA SER A 8 11.48 -11.16 17.46
C SER A 8 10.90 -9.95 18.21
N GLU A 9 10.21 -10.20 19.32
CA GLU A 9 9.70 -9.15 20.24
C GLU A 9 10.77 -8.70 21.26
N GLU A 10 11.95 -9.32 21.25
CA GLU A 10 13.06 -8.98 22.15
C GLU A 10 13.68 -7.62 21.81
N GLU A 11 13.92 -6.82 22.84
CA GLU A 11 14.65 -5.55 22.69
C GLU A 11 16.14 -5.80 22.50
N GLN A 12 16.70 -5.20 21.44
CA GLN A 12 18.12 -5.24 21.12
C GLN A 12 18.67 -3.81 21.18
N PRO A 13 19.09 -3.32 22.37
CA PRO A 13 19.51 -1.94 22.56
C PRO A 13 20.65 -1.51 21.62
N GLU A 14 21.50 -2.44 21.23
CA GLU A 14 22.59 -2.25 20.27
C GLU A 14 22.12 -1.91 18.84
N ASN A 15 20.89 -2.31 18.47
CA ASN A 15 20.34 -2.16 17.12
C ASN A 15 19.29 -1.04 16.99
N VAL A 16 18.99 -0.32 18.09
CA VAL A 16 17.94 0.71 18.11
C VAL A 16 18.16 1.79 17.05
N GLY A 17 19.41 2.19 16.82
CA GLY A 17 19.75 3.17 15.78
C GLY A 17 19.41 2.66 14.37
N SER A 18 19.78 1.43 14.05
CA SER A 18 19.47 0.80 12.77
C SER A 18 17.96 0.61 12.58
N CYS A 19 17.26 0.11 13.61
CA CYS A 19 15.80 -0.05 13.58
C CYS A 19 15.09 1.28 13.33
N THR A 20 15.49 2.35 14.04
CA THR A 20 14.89 3.68 13.90
C THR A 20 15.04 4.23 12.49
N LEU A 21 16.22 4.07 11.88
CA LEU A 21 16.45 4.51 10.51
C LEU A 21 15.60 3.73 9.51
N SER A 22 15.53 2.40 9.65
CA SER A 22 14.66 1.55 8.82
C SER A 22 13.18 1.91 8.96
N ASP A 23 12.72 2.22 10.18
CA ASP A 23 11.34 2.64 10.44
C ASP A 23 11.03 3.98 9.76
N ILE A 24 11.94 4.95 9.83
CA ILE A 24 11.78 6.25 9.16
C ILE A 24 11.66 6.05 7.64
N GLU A 25 12.55 5.26 7.04
CA GLU A 25 12.52 4.98 5.60
C GLU A 25 11.22 4.28 5.19
N LEU A 26 10.77 3.29 5.97
CA LEU A 26 9.52 2.58 5.74
C LEU A 26 8.32 3.53 5.80
N LEU A 27 8.24 4.37 6.83
CA LEU A 27 7.16 5.34 7.00
C LEU A 27 7.12 6.35 5.86
N GLN A 28 8.28 6.85 5.42
CA GLN A 28 8.37 7.76 4.27
C GLN A 28 7.90 7.08 2.99
N ALA A 29 8.33 5.84 2.73
CA ALA A 29 7.92 5.09 1.55
C ALA A 29 6.41 4.81 1.53
N ILE A 30 5.84 4.39 2.67
CA ILE A 30 4.40 4.16 2.83
C ILE A 30 3.63 5.46 2.64
N SER A 31 4.06 6.53 3.30
CA SER A 31 3.40 7.84 3.21
C SER A 31 3.35 8.32 1.76
N ARG A 32 4.48 8.23 1.03
CA ARG A 32 4.53 8.59 -0.39
C ARG A 32 3.59 7.72 -1.22
N ARG A 33 3.56 6.40 -0.99
CA ARG A 33 2.72 5.46 -1.74
C ARG A 33 1.22 5.70 -1.53
N VAL A 34 0.81 5.95 -0.29
CA VAL A 34 -0.58 6.22 0.10
C VAL A 34 -1.02 7.57 -0.45
N HIS A 35 -0.21 8.62 -0.27
CA HIS A 35 -0.54 9.97 -0.77
C HIS A 35 -0.49 10.09 -2.30
N PHE A 36 0.20 9.17 -2.98
CA PHE A 36 0.12 9.06 -4.43
C PHE A 36 -1.32 8.81 -4.92
N GLY A 37 -2.20 8.31 -4.06
CA GLY A 37 -3.64 8.20 -4.29
C GLY A 37 -4.27 9.51 -4.79
N LYS A 38 -3.79 10.69 -4.38
CA LYS A 38 -4.31 11.98 -4.90
C LYS A 38 -4.17 12.10 -6.41
N PHE A 39 -3.03 11.68 -6.96
CA PHE A 39 -2.79 11.71 -8.42
C PHE A 39 -3.60 10.64 -9.15
N VAL A 40 -3.76 9.46 -8.53
CA VAL A 40 -4.59 8.38 -9.05
C VAL A 40 -6.05 8.82 -9.13
N ALA A 41 -6.56 9.44 -8.06
CA ALA A 41 -7.90 10.00 -8.00
C ALA A 41 -8.12 11.07 -9.06
N GLU A 42 -7.19 12.01 -9.25
CA GLU A 42 -7.31 13.03 -10.30
C GLU A 42 -7.35 12.39 -11.70
N THR A 43 -6.53 11.35 -11.94
CA THR A 43 -6.54 10.62 -13.22
C THR A 43 -7.91 9.96 -13.47
N LYS A 44 -8.50 9.32 -12.45
CA LYS A 44 -9.84 8.72 -12.53
C LYS A 44 -10.93 9.78 -12.73
N PHE A 45 -10.85 10.91 -12.02
CA PHE A 45 -11.76 12.04 -12.17
C PHE A 45 -11.74 12.61 -13.59
N LEU A 46 -10.56 12.80 -14.18
CA LEU A 46 -10.44 13.30 -15.55
C LEU A 46 -10.98 12.31 -16.59
N ALA A 47 -10.86 11.00 -16.35
CA ALA A 47 -11.38 9.97 -17.24
C ALA A 47 -12.92 9.90 -17.23
N GLU A 48 -13.56 10.00 -16.06
CA GLU A 48 -15.02 9.88 -15.89
C GLU A 48 -15.61 11.10 -15.16
N ARG A 49 -15.36 12.31 -15.69
CA ARG A 49 -15.64 13.57 -15.00
C ARG A 49 -17.11 13.75 -14.60
N GLU A 50 -18.04 13.40 -15.47
CA GLU A 50 -19.48 13.57 -15.22
C GLU A 50 -19.93 12.70 -14.04
N LYS A 51 -19.63 11.40 -14.09
CA LYS A 51 -19.97 10.44 -13.03
C LYS A 51 -19.39 10.82 -11.69
N PHE A 52 -18.09 11.15 -11.61
CA PHE A 52 -17.49 11.56 -10.35
C PHE A 52 -18.05 12.91 -9.87
N THR A 53 -18.37 13.85 -10.77
CA THR A 53 -18.97 15.14 -10.38
C THR A 53 -20.34 14.94 -9.72
N GLU A 54 -21.17 14.03 -10.23
CA GLU A 54 -22.47 13.69 -9.63
C GLU A 54 -22.29 13.08 -8.23
N LEU A 55 -21.40 12.09 -8.09
CA LEU A 55 -21.10 11.44 -6.82
C LEU A 55 -20.54 12.43 -5.77
N ILE A 56 -19.65 13.35 -6.19
CA ILE A 56 -19.09 14.37 -5.31
C ILE A 56 -20.16 15.36 -4.85
N LYS A 57 -21.04 15.82 -5.74
CA LYS A 57 -22.16 16.70 -5.38
C LYS A 57 -23.14 16.05 -4.42
N ALA A 58 -23.40 14.75 -4.60
CA ALA A 58 -24.21 13.95 -3.70
C ALA A 58 -23.51 13.65 -2.35
N ARG A 59 -22.21 13.95 -2.24
CA ARG A 59 -21.34 13.57 -1.10
C ARG A 59 -21.39 12.07 -0.79
N ASP A 60 -21.54 11.25 -1.83
CA ASP A 60 -21.63 9.80 -1.70
C ASP A 60 -20.22 9.18 -1.64
N SER A 61 -19.66 9.11 -0.42
CA SER A 61 -18.34 8.51 -0.20
C SER A 61 -18.30 7.02 -0.55
N GLN A 62 -19.42 6.30 -0.37
CA GLN A 62 -19.50 4.88 -0.66
C GLN A 62 -19.55 4.64 -2.17
N GLY A 63 -20.37 5.40 -2.90
CA GLY A 63 -20.43 5.33 -4.36
C GLY A 63 -19.10 5.69 -5.02
N ILE A 64 -18.35 6.66 -4.44
CA ILE A 64 -16.98 6.95 -4.89
C ILE A 64 -16.05 5.77 -4.62
N ASP A 65 -16.07 5.18 -3.42
CA ASP A 65 -15.23 4.04 -3.06
C ASP A 65 -15.45 2.84 -4.00
N GLU A 66 -16.72 2.54 -4.30
CA GLU A 66 -17.09 1.49 -5.25
C GLU A 66 -16.62 1.81 -6.67
N ALA A 67 -16.81 3.05 -7.13
CA ALA A 67 -16.41 3.49 -8.47
C ALA A 67 -14.89 3.49 -8.68
N ILE A 68 -14.09 3.74 -7.64
CA ILE A 68 -12.62 3.70 -7.74
C ILE A 68 -12.04 2.30 -7.58
N THR A 69 -12.82 1.33 -7.08
CA THR A 69 -12.37 -0.03 -6.81
C THR A 69 -12.28 -0.84 -8.10
N ASN A 70 -11.12 -1.46 -8.32
CA ASN A 70 -10.95 -2.45 -9.37
C ASN A 70 -10.30 -3.71 -8.81
N SER A 71 -11.15 -4.65 -8.40
CA SER A 71 -10.72 -5.89 -7.74
C SER A 71 -9.75 -6.73 -8.59
N ALA A 72 -9.87 -6.68 -9.92
CA ALA A 72 -8.95 -7.39 -10.80
C ALA A 72 -7.53 -6.78 -10.76
N VAL A 73 -7.45 -5.45 -10.77
CA VAL A 73 -6.15 -4.74 -10.65
C VAL A 73 -5.57 -4.93 -9.25
N GLU A 74 -6.38 -4.91 -8.21
CA GLU A 74 -5.94 -5.20 -6.85
C GLU A 74 -5.36 -6.61 -6.72
N GLN A 75 -6.03 -7.63 -7.26
CA GLN A 75 -5.52 -9.00 -7.25
C GLN A 75 -4.18 -9.11 -8.00
N GLN A 76 -4.08 -8.50 -9.18
CA GLN A 76 -2.82 -8.47 -9.93
C GLN A 76 -1.68 -7.78 -9.15
N ILE A 77 -1.99 -6.74 -8.37
CA ILE A 77 -1.01 -6.09 -7.50
C ILE A 77 -0.55 -7.05 -6.41
N LEU A 78 -1.45 -7.80 -5.78
CA LEU A 78 -1.13 -8.78 -4.73
C LEU A 78 -0.28 -9.94 -5.30
N ASP A 79 -0.66 -10.50 -6.44
CA ASP A 79 0.08 -11.59 -7.09
C ASP A 79 1.51 -11.15 -7.45
N ARG A 80 1.64 -9.93 -7.98
CA ARG A 80 2.96 -9.34 -8.29
C ARG A 80 3.77 -9.05 -7.03
N LEU A 81 3.13 -8.66 -5.93
CA LEU A 81 3.81 -8.42 -4.66
C LEU A 81 4.36 -9.72 -4.08
N LEU A 82 3.59 -10.81 -4.16
CA LEU A 82 4.03 -12.14 -3.73
C LEU A 82 5.30 -12.55 -4.48
N LEU A 83 5.27 -12.49 -5.82
CA LEU A 83 6.43 -12.83 -6.65
C LEU A 83 7.65 -11.96 -6.33
N LYS A 84 7.45 -10.66 -6.07
CA LYS A 84 8.54 -9.76 -5.68
C LYS A 84 9.10 -10.10 -4.31
N ALA A 85 8.24 -10.40 -3.34
CA ALA A 85 8.67 -10.77 -1.99
C ALA A 85 9.49 -12.07 -2.01
N GLU A 86 9.07 -13.07 -2.78
CA GLU A 86 9.84 -14.31 -3.00
C GLU A 86 11.19 -14.04 -3.66
N THR A 87 11.20 -13.16 -4.67
CA THR A 87 12.40 -12.87 -5.46
C THR A 87 13.44 -12.05 -4.69
N TYR A 88 13.02 -11.04 -3.93
CA TYR A 88 13.92 -10.14 -3.18
C TYR A 88 14.22 -10.64 -1.76
N GLY A 89 13.37 -11.50 -1.20
CA GLY A 89 13.62 -12.11 0.10
C GLY A 89 14.74 -13.16 0.08
N THR A 90 15.07 -13.68 -1.11
CA THR A 90 16.04 -14.76 -1.30
C THR A 90 17.31 -14.23 -1.96
N ASP A 91 18.49 -14.55 -1.41
CA ASP A 91 19.77 -14.24 -2.07
C ASP A 91 19.86 -14.97 -3.42
N PRO A 92 20.05 -14.26 -4.55
CA PRO A 92 20.14 -14.88 -5.88
C PRO A 92 21.23 -15.94 -6.00
N THR A 93 22.30 -15.83 -5.22
CA THR A 93 23.44 -16.77 -5.23
C THR A 93 23.13 -18.08 -4.51
N LEU A 94 22.07 -18.12 -3.69
CA LEU A 94 21.70 -19.24 -2.84
C LEU A 94 20.37 -19.91 -3.25
N ARG A 95 19.83 -19.56 -4.44
CA ARG A 95 18.59 -20.11 -5.00
C ARG A 95 18.52 -21.65 -5.08
N TYR A 96 19.66 -22.33 -5.08
CA TYR A 96 19.75 -23.80 -5.12
C TYR A 96 20.13 -24.44 -3.76
N SER A 97 20.23 -23.65 -2.70
CA SER A 97 20.54 -24.16 -1.36
C SER A 97 19.28 -24.74 -0.70
N GLN A 98 19.43 -25.82 0.08
CA GLN A 98 18.32 -26.53 0.73
C GLN A 98 17.71 -25.78 1.94
N LYS A 99 18.23 -24.61 2.32
CA LYS A 99 17.70 -23.82 3.43
C LYS A 99 16.74 -22.77 2.88
N ALA A 100 15.51 -22.77 3.35
CA ALA A 100 14.58 -21.66 3.13
C ALA A 100 15.22 -20.39 3.70
N GLN A 101 15.63 -19.47 2.82
CA GLN A 101 16.15 -18.17 3.19
C GLN A 101 15.20 -17.11 2.64
N GLY A 102 14.41 -16.56 3.55
CA GLY A 102 13.67 -15.32 3.41
C GLY A 102 13.64 -14.66 4.78
N ASN A 103 14.22 -13.47 4.92
CA ASN A 103 14.16 -12.73 6.19
C ASN A 103 12.71 -12.33 6.55
N ILE A 104 11.79 -12.41 5.59
CA ILE A 104 10.39 -12.00 5.72
C ILE A 104 9.52 -13.01 4.99
N GLU A 105 8.41 -13.40 5.60
CA GLU A 105 7.38 -14.25 4.99
C GLU A 105 6.65 -13.49 3.87
N PRO A 106 6.65 -13.98 2.61
CA PRO A 106 6.00 -13.30 1.49
C PRO A 106 4.52 -13.02 1.72
N GLU A 107 3.82 -13.93 2.39
CA GLU A 107 2.40 -13.80 2.72
C GLU A 107 2.14 -12.65 3.70
N ALA A 108 3.05 -12.40 4.65
CA ALA A 108 2.96 -11.28 5.57
C ALA A 108 3.05 -9.93 4.82
N VAL A 109 3.88 -9.84 3.78
CA VAL A 109 3.98 -8.64 2.93
C VAL A 109 2.68 -8.40 2.17
N VAL A 110 2.10 -9.45 1.58
CA VAL A 110 0.81 -9.39 0.87
C VAL A 110 -0.30 -8.95 1.83
N LYS A 111 -0.33 -9.51 3.04
CA LYS A 111 -1.30 -9.15 4.08
C LYS A 111 -1.23 -7.68 4.46
N ILE A 112 -0.03 -7.15 4.70
CA ILE A 112 0.18 -5.72 5.00
C ILE A 112 -0.38 -4.83 3.88
N TYR A 113 -0.12 -5.20 2.62
CA TYR A 113 -0.64 -4.43 1.49
C TYR A 113 -2.16 -4.46 1.41
N LYS A 114 -2.75 -5.65 1.57
CA LYS A 114 -4.20 -5.87 1.49
C LYS A 114 -4.96 -5.21 2.64
N GLU A 115 -4.46 -5.31 3.87
CA GLU A 115 -5.17 -4.86 5.07
C GLU A 115 -4.85 -3.41 5.45
N CYS A 116 -3.67 -2.90 5.08
CA CYS A 116 -3.24 -1.54 5.48
C CYS A 116 -3.05 -0.61 4.29
N ILE A 117 -2.17 -0.94 3.34
CA ILE A 117 -1.74 0.02 2.31
C ILE A 117 -2.84 0.36 1.32
N ILE A 118 -3.54 -0.64 0.78
CA ILE A 118 -4.61 -0.44 -0.20
C ILE A 118 -5.78 0.35 0.43
N PRO A 119 -6.34 -0.03 1.60
CA PRO A 119 -7.42 0.71 2.23
C PRO A 119 -7.06 2.17 2.56
N LEU A 120 -5.83 2.43 3.04
CA LEU A 120 -5.37 3.79 3.32
C LEU A 120 -5.27 4.63 2.04
N THR A 121 -4.79 4.02 0.94
CA THR A 121 -4.71 4.71 -0.36
C THR A 121 -6.11 5.06 -0.87
N LYS A 122 -7.06 4.12 -0.80
CA LYS A 122 -8.47 4.36 -1.18
C LYS A 122 -9.10 5.48 -0.36
N LYS A 123 -8.87 5.50 0.95
CA LYS A 123 -9.33 6.59 1.82
C LYS A 123 -8.82 7.96 1.34
N VAL A 124 -7.55 8.05 0.98
CA VAL A 124 -6.98 9.30 0.42
C VAL A 124 -7.61 9.66 -0.93
N GLU A 125 -7.89 8.68 -1.79
CA GLU A 125 -8.58 8.91 -3.06
C GLU A 125 -9.99 9.48 -2.85
N VAL A 126 -10.78 8.88 -1.96
CA VAL A 126 -12.14 9.34 -1.62
C VAL A 126 -12.10 10.74 -0.99
N ASP A 127 -11.26 10.96 0.01
CA ASP A 127 -11.13 12.26 0.69
C ASP A 127 -10.70 13.36 -0.28
N TYR A 128 -9.83 13.04 -1.25
CA TYR A 128 -9.42 13.97 -2.30
C TYR A 128 -10.58 14.31 -3.23
N LEU A 129 -11.33 13.31 -3.72
CA LEU A 129 -12.44 13.51 -4.65
C LEU A 129 -13.56 14.33 -4.01
N LEU A 130 -13.90 14.07 -2.74
CA LEU A 130 -14.95 14.82 -2.04
C LEU A 130 -14.67 16.32 -1.94
N ARG A 131 -13.39 16.71 -1.84
CA ARG A 131 -12.98 18.12 -1.78
C ARG A 131 -12.64 18.71 -3.16
N ARG A 132 -12.72 17.92 -4.22
CA ARG A 132 -12.21 18.32 -5.55
C ARG A 132 -12.97 19.49 -6.17
N LEU A 133 -14.25 19.65 -5.83
CA LEU A 133 -15.14 20.70 -6.33
C LEU A 133 -15.30 21.86 -5.33
N GLU A 134 -14.61 21.84 -4.20
CA GLU A 134 -14.59 22.98 -3.29
C GLU A 134 -13.83 24.15 -3.96
N GLU A 135 -14.41 25.35 -3.93
CA GLU A 135 -13.70 26.56 -4.34
C GLU A 135 -12.62 26.87 -3.28
N ASN A 136 -11.38 27.06 -3.73
CA ASN A 136 -10.27 27.56 -2.89
C ASN A 136 -10.46 29.03 -2.54
#